data_AF-A0A4P6WVT7-F1
#
_entry.id   AF-A0A4P6WVT7-F1
#
_cell.length_a   1.000
_cell.length_b   1.000
_cell.length_c   1.000
_cell.angle_alpha   90.00
_cell.angle_beta   90.00
_cell.angle_gamma   90.00
#
_symmetry.space_group_name_H-M   'P 1'
#
loop_
_entity.id
_entity.type
_entity.pdbx_description
1 polymer ?
#
loop_
_entity_poly.entity_id
_entity_poly.type
_entity_poly.pdbx_seq_one_letter_code
_entity_poly.pdbx_strand_id
1 'polypeptide(L)'
;MQLRVGPWAAGPGRWVFAWGLCALLAGCDRIGPWSAERSHTVSAVIERAPGPFGQVSWHADYRAEDCPAGAPPGGGELSVALPVTHQGGHHYETTVPGRPAAGTGQDRCRWRLVSTSARFAATAAEGDEVFEARLTAGQLAREKPVVLYYWRGTYPRMPGAIITRALGEPDRQVFRPEFQNQLFTITLTPRAAP
;
A
#
# COMPACT_ATOMS: atom_id res chain seq x y z
N MET A 1 25.91 24.76 62.90
CA MET A 1 26.43 23.44 63.28
C MET A 1 25.24 22.55 63.62
N GLN A 2 24.96 21.61 62.72
CA GLN A 2 24.10 20.40 62.82
C GLN A 2 22.77 20.46 63.60
N LEU A 3 21.66 20.43 62.85
CA LEU A 3 20.38 19.89 63.29
C LEU A 3 20.31 18.41 62.91
N ARG A 4 20.22 17.54 63.92
CA ARG A 4 19.84 16.13 63.81
C ARG A 4 18.32 16.04 63.89
N VAL A 5 17.68 15.53 62.85
CA VAL A 5 16.39 14.82 63.00
C VAL A 5 16.30 13.73 61.94
N GLY A 6 16.13 12.49 62.37
CA GLY A 6 15.50 11.42 61.59
C GLY A 6 14.44 10.76 62.49
N PRO A 7 13.76 9.68 62.07
CA PRO A 7 13.67 9.10 60.73
C PRO A 7 12.22 8.83 60.25
N TRP A 8 12.09 8.60 58.93
CA TRP A 8 11.23 7.63 58.22
C TRP A 8 9.81 7.32 58.74
N ALA A 9 8.79 7.55 57.89
CA ALA A 9 8.11 6.49 57.12
C ALA A 9 6.85 6.98 56.37
N ALA A 10 6.84 6.67 55.07
CA ALA A 10 5.74 6.29 54.16
C ALA A 10 4.27 6.78 54.35
N GLY A 11 3.72 7.35 53.26
CA GLY A 11 2.29 7.39 52.97
C GLY A 11 1.99 7.96 51.57
N PRO A 12 1.21 7.30 50.67
CA PRO A 12 1.28 7.49 49.22
C PRO A 12 0.07 8.25 48.63
N GLY A 13 0.21 8.74 47.39
CA GLY A 13 -0.93 8.91 46.47
C GLY A 13 -1.04 10.25 45.75
N ARG A 14 -0.37 10.40 44.59
CA ARG A 14 -0.81 11.32 43.53
C ARG A 14 -0.63 10.64 42.17
N TRP A 15 -1.64 9.90 41.75
CA TRP A 15 -1.88 9.59 40.34
C TRP A 15 -2.93 10.58 39.84
N VAL A 16 -2.47 11.73 39.35
CA VAL A 16 -3.31 12.59 38.52
C VAL A 16 -3.16 12.08 37.10
N PHE A 17 -4.20 11.42 36.61
CA PHE A 17 -4.35 11.06 35.20
C PHE A 17 -4.14 12.31 34.34
N ALA A 18 -3.02 12.37 33.61
CA ALA A 18 -2.80 13.32 32.55
C ALA A 18 -3.63 12.91 31.32
N TRP A 19 -4.94 13.04 31.42
CA TRP A 19 -5.87 13.04 30.28
C TRP A 19 -6.30 14.47 30.04
N GLY A 20 -5.52 15.21 29.25
CA GLY A 20 -5.93 16.57 28.89
C GLY A 20 -4.77 17.49 28.54
N LEU A 21 -4.01 17.16 27.49
CA LEU A 21 -3.15 18.12 26.79
C LEU A 21 -2.65 17.47 25.48
N CYS A 22 -3.58 17.08 24.61
CA CYS A 22 -3.25 16.67 23.24
C CYS A 22 -4.34 17.14 22.26
N ALA A 23 -4.83 18.37 22.44
CA ALA A 23 -5.96 18.90 21.67
C ALA A 23 -5.64 20.18 20.87
N LEU A 24 -4.39 20.66 20.83
CA LEU A 24 -4.14 22.02 20.30
C LEU A 24 -2.98 22.20 19.33
N LEU A 25 -2.32 21.15 18.83
CA LEU A 25 -1.35 21.30 17.75
C LEU A 25 -1.55 20.19 16.71
N ALA A 26 -1.87 20.62 15.49
CA ALA A 26 -1.83 19.91 14.21
C ALA A 26 -1.59 18.38 14.24
N GLY A 27 -2.62 17.62 13.81
CA GLY A 27 -2.41 16.42 13.00
C GLY A 27 -1.69 15.24 13.65
N CYS A 28 -2.18 14.73 14.78
CA CYS A 28 -2.06 13.29 15.02
C CYS A 28 -3.09 12.59 14.11
N ASP A 29 -2.68 12.31 12.87
CA ASP A 29 -3.37 11.34 12.00
C ASP A 29 -3.58 10.08 12.86
N ARG A 30 -4.84 9.78 13.20
CA ARG A 30 -5.26 8.66 14.04
C ARG A 30 -5.15 7.35 13.25
N ILE A 31 -3.97 7.08 12.71
CA ILE A 31 -3.60 5.78 12.16
C ILE A 31 -2.96 5.03 13.32
N GLY A 32 -3.80 4.55 14.24
CA GLY A 32 -3.33 3.67 15.31
C GLY A 32 -2.78 2.36 14.73
N PRO A 33 -1.95 1.61 15.47
CA PRO A 33 -1.32 0.36 15.02
C PRO A 33 -2.30 -0.75 14.55
N TRP A 34 -3.61 -0.53 14.73
CA TRP A 34 -4.71 -1.43 14.41
C TRP A 34 -5.32 -1.25 13.02
N SER A 35 -4.99 -0.19 12.27
CA SER A 35 -5.53 -0.03 10.90
C SER A 35 -4.90 -1.00 9.90
N ALA A 36 -3.74 -1.59 10.23
CA ALA A 36 -3.00 -2.52 9.38
C ALA A 36 -3.61 -3.93 9.30
N GLU A 37 -4.54 -4.28 10.20
CA GLU A 37 -5.15 -5.62 10.23
C GLU A 37 -6.42 -5.71 9.38
N ARG A 38 -6.97 -4.58 8.94
CA ARG A 38 -8.19 -4.56 8.15
C ARG A 38 -7.90 -4.91 6.70
N SER A 39 -8.78 -5.73 6.14
CA SER A 39 -8.80 -6.00 4.71
C SER A 39 -9.42 -4.82 3.95
N HIS A 40 -8.99 -4.65 2.71
CA HIS A 40 -9.48 -3.61 1.82
C HIS A 40 -9.97 -4.22 0.52
N THR A 41 -11.15 -3.83 0.06
CA THR A 41 -11.55 -4.06 -1.33
C THR A 41 -10.94 -2.93 -2.17
N VAL A 42 -10.22 -3.26 -3.22
CA VAL A 42 -9.60 -2.28 -4.11
C VAL A 42 -10.10 -2.50 -5.53
N SER A 43 -10.73 -1.46 -6.10
CA SER A 43 -11.14 -1.45 -7.50
C SER A 43 -10.14 -0.66 -8.35
N ALA A 44 -9.78 -1.18 -9.52
CA ALA A 44 -9.09 -0.44 -10.58
C ALA A 44 -10.06 -0.07 -11.70
N VAL A 45 -9.99 1.18 -12.14
CA VAL A 45 -10.65 1.66 -13.36
C VAL A 45 -9.59 2.25 -14.28
N ILE A 46 -9.56 1.79 -15.54
CA ILE A 46 -8.64 2.33 -16.55
C ILE A 46 -9.42 3.17 -17.56
N GLU A 47 -9.08 4.45 -17.68
CA GLU A 47 -9.74 5.36 -18.61
C GLU A 47 -8.83 5.74 -19.77
N ARG A 48 -9.41 5.82 -20.98
CA ARG A 48 -8.70 6.14 -22.23
C ARG A 48 -7.52 5.21 -22.53
N ALA A 49 -7.64 3.95 -22.12
CA ALA A 49 -6.65 2.92 -22.39
C ALA A 49 -6.33 2.85 -23.91
N PRO A 50 -5.07 2.64 -24.30
CA PRO A 50 -4.70 2.47 -25.71
C PRO A 50 -5.31 1.21 -26.34
N GLY A 51 -5.61 0.19 -25.54
CA GLY A 51 -6.17 -1.09 -25.96
C GLY A 51 -6.49 -2.01 -24.76
N PRO A 52 -6.89 -3.27 -25.02
CA PRO A 52 -7.25 -4.22 -23.98
C PRO A 52 -6.03 -4.79 -23.23
N PHE A 53 -6.14 -4.99 -21.92
CA PHE A 53 -5.09 -5.65 -21.13
C PHE A 53 -5.37 -7.14 -21.01
N GLY A 54 -4.58 -7.96 -21.71
CA GLY A 54 -4.67 -9.42 -21.70
C GLY A 54 -4.02 -10.09 -20.50
N GLN A 55 -3.17 -9.37 -19.76
CA GLN A 55 -2.59 -9.86 -18.51
C GLN A 55 -2.83 -8.84 -17.38
N VAL A 56 -3.51 -9.30 -16.34
CA VAL A 56 -3.75 -8.54 -15.12
C VAL A 56 -3.34 -9.37 -13.93
N SER A 57 -2.49 -8.82 -13.07
CA SER A 57 -2.08 -9.47 -11.83
C SER A 57 -2.08 -8.47 -10.69
N TRP A 58 -2.23 -8.97 -9.47
CA TRP A 58 -2.31 -8.14 -8.29
C TRP A 58 -1.55 -8.80 -7.15
N HIS A 59 -0.84 -7.99 -6.37
CA HIS A 59 -0.03 -8.47 -5.26
C HIS A 59 -0.27 -7.63 -4.01
N ALA A 60 -0.12 -8.25 -2.84
CA ALA A 60 -0.01 -7.58 -1.56
C ALA A 60 1.39 -7.83 -0.99
N ASP A 61 2.06 -6.76 -0.62
CA ASP A 61 3.41 -6.78 -0.07
C ASP A 61 3.32 -6.53 1.44
N TYR A 62 3.91 -7.42 2.22
CA TYR A 62 3.94 -7.39 3.68
C TYR A 62 5.37 -7.33 4.17
N ARG A 63 5.55 -6.73 5.34
CA ARG A 63 6.80 -6.74 6.08
C ARG A 63 6.61 -7.44 7.41
N ALA A 64 7.54 -8.31 7.74
CA ALA A 64 7.62 -8.97 9.02
C ALA A 64 8.07 -7.96 10.08
N GLU A 65 7.40 -8.03 11.22
CA GLU A 65 7.66 -7.30 12.45
C GLU A 65 7.71 -8.33 13.59
N ASP A 66 8.45 -8.02 14.65
CA ASP A 66 8.45 -8.79 15.90
C ASP A 66 8.68 -10.31 15.72
N CYS A 67 9.60 -10.70 14.83
CA CYS A 67 9.94 -12.11 14.62
C CYS A 67 10.73 -12.70 15.81
N PRO A 68 10.48 -13.95 16.21
CA PRO A 68 11.30 -14.63 17.21
C PRO A 68 12.73 -14.85 16.71
N ALA A 69 13.67 -14.90 17.65
CA ALA A 69 15.08 -15.16 17.36
C ALA A 69 15.26 -16.49 16.61
N GLY A 70 16.06 -16.47 15.53
CA GLY A 70 16.29 -17.64 14.68
C GLY A 70 15.28 -17.83 13.54
N ALA A 71 14.40 -16.85 13.27
CA ALA A 71 13.61 -16.82 12.04
C ALA A 71 14.52 -16.88 10.79
N PRO A 72 14.09 -17.56 9.71
CA PRO A 72 14.94 -17.79 8.55
C PRO A 72 15.41 -16.46 7.92
N PRO A 73 16.65 -16.40 7.41
CA PRO A 73 17.16 -15.22 6.72
C PRO A 73 16.43 -15.09 5.37
N GLY A 74 15.47 -14.17 5.32
CA GLY A 74 14.66 -13.89 4.12
C GLY A 74 14.17 -12.44 4.04
N GLY A 75 14.78 -11.53 4.82
CA GLY A 75 14.58 -10.09 4.66
C GLY A 75 13.27 -9.53 5.22
N GLY A 76 12.42 -10.36 5.83
CA GLY A 76 11.17 -9.89 6.45
C GLY A 76 10.24 -9.23 5.45
N GLU A 77 10.26 -9.61 4.16
CA GLU A 77 9.34 -9.12 3.15
C GLU A 77 8.66 -10.30 2.45
N LEU A 78 7.36 -10.18 2.22
CA LEU A 78 6.53 -11.21 1.62
C LEU A 78 5.62 -10.54 0.59
N SER A 79 5.65 -11.02 -0.65
CA SER A 79 4.68 -10.62 -1.68
C SER A 79 3.75 -11.78 -1.98
N VAL A 80 2.44 -11.55 -1.89
CA VAL A 80 1.40 -12.56 -2.11
C VAL A 80 0.56 -12.16 -3.31
N ALA A 81 0.47 -13.04 -4.31
CA ALA A 81 -0.45 -12.86 -5.42
C ALA A 81 -1.90 -12.95 -4.94
N LEU A 82 -2.74 -12.02 -5.40
CA LEU A 82 -4.15 -11.94 -5.03
C LEU A 82 -5.03 -12.35 -6.22
N PRO A 83 -6.18 -13.00 -5.96
CA PRO A 83 -7.18 -13.21 -6.99
C PRO A 83 -7.74 -11.86 -7.47
N VAL A 84 -7.94 -11.73 -8.78
CA VAL A 84 -8.50 -10.53 -9.40
C VAL A 84 -9.81 -10.92 -10.10
N THR A 85 -10.85 -10.15 -9.82
CA THR A 85 -12.14 -10.27 -10.50
C THR A 85 -12.22 -9.22 -11.60
N HIS A 86 -12.43 -9.66 -12.85
CA HIS A 86 -12.72 -8.75 -13.96
C HIS A 86 -14.22 -8.44 -13.97
N GLN A 87 -14.56 -7.16 -13.79
CA GLN A 87 -15.94 -6.68 -13.74
C GLN A 87 -16.48 -6.26 -15.12
N GLY A 88 -15.71 -6.55 -16.19
CA GLY A 88 -16.00 -6.15 -17.56
C GLY A 88 -15.24 -4.88 -17.98
N GLY A 89 -15.00 -4.75 -19.29
CA GLY A 89 -14.27 -3.61 -19.85
C GLY A 89 -12.91 -3.39 -19.18
N HIS A 90 -12.71 -2.20 -18.64
CA HIS A 90 -11.48 -1.79 -17.94
C HIS A 90 -11.66 -1.67 -16.41
N HIS A 91 -12.54 -2.50 -15.84
CA HIS A 91 -12.86 -2.51 -14.42
C HIS A 91 -12.41 -3.82 -13.77
N TYR A 92 -11.63 -3.71 -12.71
CA TYR A 92 -11.09 -4.85 -11.97
C TYR A 92 -11.27 -4.64 -10.48
N GLU A 93 -11.38 -5.72 -9.73
CA GLU A 93 -11.50 -5.67 -8.28
C GLU A 93 -10.68 -6.78 -7.63
N THR A 94 -10.12 -6.50 -6.46
CA THR A 94 -9.48 -7.50 -5.61
C THR A 94 -9.74 -7.20 -4.14
N THR A 95 -9.56 -8.20 -3.29
CA THR A 95 -9.52 -8.01 -1.84
C THR A 95 -8.09 -8.16 -1.36
N VAL A 96 -7.57 -7.10 -0.75
CA VAL A 96 -6.23 -7.00 -0.16
C VAL A 96 -6.37 -7.28 1.33
N PRO A 97 -5.90 -8.44 1.83
CA PRO A 97 -5.99 -8.72 3.24
C PRO A 97 -4.99 -7.89 4.04
N GLY A 98 -5.32 -7.53 5.29
CA GLY A 98 -4.39 -6.81 6.17
C GLY A 98 -3.19 -7.65 6.61
N ARG A 99 -3.31 -8.98 6.50
CA ARG A 99 -2.28 -9.97 6.85
C ARG A 99 -2.25 -11.10 5.82
N PRO A 100 -1.10 -11.76 5.59
CA PRO A 100 -1.05 -12.95 4.76
C PRO A 100 -1.86 -14.11 5.38
N ALA A 101 -2.30 -15.04 4.54
CA ALA A 101 -2.98 -16.25 4.99
C ALA A 101 -2.05 -17.14 5.83
N ALA A 102 -2.61 -17.90 6.77
CA ALA A 102 -1.87 -18.88 7.54
C ALA A 102 -1.31 -19.98 6.63
N GLY A 103 -0.14 -20.53 6.97
CA GLY A 103 0.49 -21.63 6.21
C GLY A 103 1.47 -21.20 5.12
N THR A 104 1.77 -19.91 4.97
CA THR A 104 2.89 -19.43 4.13
C THR A 104 4.29 -19.73 4.72
N GLY A 105 4.36 -20.61 5.74
CA GLY A 105 5.61 -20.98 6.46
C GLY A 105 6.14 -19.89 7.38
N GLN A 106 5.32 -18.89 7.69
CA GLN A 106 5.72 -17.58 8.24
C GLN A 106 4.84 -17.11 9.42
N ASP A 107 4.11 -18.04 10.02
CA ASP A 107 3.18 -17.88 11.14
C ASP A 107 3.83 -17.37 12.44
N ARG A 108 5.16 -17.35 12.49
CA ARG A 108 5.93 -16.96 13.67
C ARG A 108 6.19 -15.45 13.77
N CYS A 109 6.02 -14.69 12.70
CA CYS A 109 6.19 -13.23 12.72
C CYS A 109 4.84 -12.51 12.73
N ARG A 110 4.82 -11.31 13.30
CA ARG A 110 3.73 -10.37 13.04
C ARG A 110 3.94 -9.78 11.66
N TRP A 111 2.91 -9.77 10.81
CA TRP A 111 3.02 -9.23 9.46
C TRP A 111 2.24 -7.92 9.35
N ARG A 112 2.87 -6.92 8.74
CA ARG A 112 2.23 -5.64 8.44
C ARG A 112 2.13 -5.47 6.93
N LEU A 113 0.93 -5.17 6.44
CA LEU A 113 0.74 -4.74 5.06
C LEU A 113 1.53 -3.45 4.78
N VAL A 114 2.33 -3.46 3.72
CA VAL A 114 3.15 -2.33 3.27
C VAL A 114 2.52 -1.68 2.05
N SER A 115 2.15 -2.47 1.06
CA SER A 115 1.55 -2.01 -0.17
C SER A 115 0.73 -3.07 -0.86
N THR A 116 -0.04 -2.64 -1.86
CA THR A 116 -0.59 -3.52 -2.88
C THR A 116 -0.25 -2.94 -4.25
N SER A 117 -0.01 -3.79 -5.25
CA SER A 117 0.14 -3.32 -6.62
C SER A 117 -0.68 -4.14 -7.61
N ALA A 118 -1.28 -3.43 -8.55
CA ALA A 118 -1.93 -3.97 -9.74
C ALA A 118 -0.98 -3.80 -10.93
N ARG A 119 -0.82 -4.83 -11.74
CA ARG A 119 0.01 -4.82 -12.94
C ARG A 119 -0.84 -5.19 -14.14
N PHE A 120 -0.72 -4.39 -15.19
CA PHE A 120 -1.47 -4.54 -16.43
C PHE A 120 -0.50 -4.59 -17.60
N ALA A 121 -0.65 -5.59 -18.47
CA ALA A 121 0.08 -5.69 -19.74
C ALA A 121 -0.89 -6.07 -20.86
N ALA A 122 -0.57 -5.62 -22.08
CA ALA A 122 -1.40 -5.88 -23.26
C ALA A 122 -1.52 -7.38 -23.53
N THR A 123 -0.41 -8.11 -23.42
CA THR A 123 -0.33 -9.56 -23.55
C THR A 123 0.61 -10.14 -22.49
N ALA A 124 0.92 -11.44 -22.59
CA ALA A 124 1.95 -12.11 -21.79
C ALA A 124 3.30 -12.22 -22.53
N ALA A 125 3.48 -11.50 -23.65
CA ALA A 125 4.70 -11.57 -24.43
C ALA A 125 5.87 -10.88 -23.73
N GLU A 126 7.04 -11.51 -23.78
CA GLU A 126 8.28 -10.92 -23.27
C GLU A 126 8.56 -9.59 -23.97
N GLY A 127 8.78 -8.53 -23.18
CA GLY A 127 9.05 -7.18 -23.66
C GLY A 127 7.81 -6.27 -23.70
N ASP A 128 6.61 -6.77 -23.37
CA ASP A 128 5.44 -5.90 -23.20
C ASP A 128 5.65 -4.94 -22.02
N GLU A 129 5.18 -3.71 -22.19
CA GLU A 129 5.20 -2.71 -21.14
C GLU A 129 4.24 -3.14 -20.01
N VAL A 130 4.77 -3.23 -18.80
CA VAL A 130 3.96 -3.50 -17.60
C VAL A 130 3.63 -2.19 -16.91
N PHE A 131 2.35 -1.82 -16.94
CA PHE A 131 1.84 -0.66 -16.21
C PHE A 131 1.51 -1.12 -14.79
N GLU A 132 2.30 -0.66 -13.81
CA GLU A 132 2.05 -0.93 -12.40
C GLU A 132 1.39 0.27 -11.73
N ALA A 133 0.28 0.02 -11.03
CA ALA A 133 -0.36 0.96 -10.12
C ALA A 133 -0.20 0.45 -8.70
N ARG A 134 0.33 1.26 -7.78
CA ARG A 134 0.62 0.86 -6.39
C ARG A 134 -0.10 1.75 -5.38
N LEU A 135 -0.68 1.14 -4.35
CA LEU A 135 -1.12 1.83 -3.13
C LEU A 135 -0.23 1.44 -1.97
N THR A 136 0.18 2.41 -1.18
CA THR A 136 0.77 2.19 0.15
C THR A 136 -0.31 1.84 1.17
N ALA A 137 0.07 1.21 2.27
CA ALA A 137 -0.83 0.96 3.41
C ALA A 137 -1.52 2.24 3.92
N GLY A 138 -0.80 3.38 3.91
CA GLY A 138 -1.39 4.68 4.25
C GLY A 138 -2.47 5.13 3.27
N GLN A 139 -2.28 4.91 1.97
CA GLN A 139 -3.31 5.23 0.96
C GLN A 139 -4.51 4.30 1.04
N LEU A 140 -4.29 3.01 1.30
CA LEU A 140 -5.36 2.04 1.56
C LEU A 140 -6.24 2.48 2.73
N ALA A 141 -5.62 2.86 3.85
CA ALA A 141 -6.31 3.30 5.05
C ALA A 141 -7.07 4.64 4.90
N ARG A 142 -6.68 5.47 3.93
CA ARG A 142 -7.37 6.75 3.64
C ARG A 142 -8.65 6.56 2.83
N GLU A 143 -8.82 5.40 2.17
CA GLU A 143 -10.03 5.08 1.36
C GLU A 143 -10.36 6.15 0.31
N LYS A 144 -9.31 6.79 -0.25
CA LYS A 144 -9.42 7.80 -1.30
C LYS A 144 -8.91 7.25 -2.63
N PRO A 145 -9.58 7.58 -3.75
CA PRO A 145 -9.06 7.25 -5.07
C PRO A 145 -7.66 7.81 -5.28
N VAL A 146 -6.77 7.00 -5.85
CA VAL A 146 -5.45 7.41 -6.33
C VAL A 146 -5.44 7.25 -7.85
N VAL A 147 -5.29 8.36 -8.55
CA VAL A 147 -5.20 8.41 -10.01
C VAL A 147 -3.74 8.45 -10.41
N LEU A 148 -3.33 7.55 -11.29
CA LEU A 148 -1.99 7.51 -11.86
C LEU A 148 -2.08 7.69 -13.38
N TYR A 149 -1.22 8.53 -13.92
CA TYR A 149 -1.15 8.87 -15.33
C TYR A 149 -0.03 8.10 -16.03
N TYR A 150 -0.33 7.59 -17.22
CA TYR A 150 0.60 6.81 -18.03
C TYR A 150 0.57 7.31 -19.47
N TRP A 151 1.72 7.31 -20.13
CA TRP A 151 1.79 7.67 -21.54
C TRP A 151 1.41 6.49 -22.43
N ARG A 152 0.52 6.72 -23.40
CA ARG A 152 0.03 5.68 -24.32
C ARG A 152 1.10 5.18 -25.29
N GLY A 153 2.15 5.96 -25.54
CA GLY A 153 3.18 5.63 -26.55
C GLY A 153 4.07 4.45 -26.20
N THR A 154 4.06 3.97 -24.95
CA THR A 154 4.77 2.74 -24.54
C THR A 154 3.93 1.49 -24.74
N TYR A 155 2.63 1.62 -25.06
CA TYR A 155 1.72 0.48 -25.25
C TYR A 155 1.72 -0.04 -26.71
N PRO A 156 1.66 -1.36 -26.93
CA PRO A 156 1.85 -2.42 -25.93
C PRO A 156 3.33 -2.59 -25.57
N ARG A 157 4.22 -2.04 -26.41
CA ARG A 157 5.66 -2.12 -26.31
C ARG A 157 6.31 -0.94 -26.99
N MET A 158 7.33 -0.39 -26.37
CA MET A 158 8.22 0.58 -27.00
C MET A 158 9.41 -0.15 -27.66
N PRO A 159 9.62 0.00 -28.99
CA PRO A 159 10.77 -0.60 -29.64
C PRO A 159 12.09 -0.14 -29.03
N GLY A 160 12.96 -1.08 -28.67
CA GLY A 160 14.29 -0.79 -28.10
C GLY A 160 14.28 -0.36 -26.62
N ALA A 161 13.13 -0.39 -25.93
CA ALA A 161 13.10 -0.12 -24.51
C ALA A 161 13.77 -1.25 -23.71
N ILE A 162 14.70 -0.86 -22.83
CA ILE A 162 15.39 -1.78 -21.90
C ILE A 162 14.56 -1.99 -20.63
N ILE A 163 13.75 -0.99 -20.27
CA ILE A 163 12.85 -1.02 -19.11
C ILE A 163 11.42 -1.13 -19.65
N THR A 164 10.74 -2.22 -19.28
CA THR A 164 9.37 -2.51 -19.70
C THR A 164 8.40 -2.43 -18.52
N ARG A 165 8.50 -1.34 -17.76
CA ARG A 165 7.71 -1.13 -16.54
C ARG A 165 7.49 0.36 -16.25
N ALA A 166 6.23 0.77 -16.24
CA ALA A 166 5.82 2.13 -15.91
C ALA A 166 5.08 2.15 -14.56
N LEU A 167 5.54 2.99 -13.61
CA LEU A 167 4.93 3.13 -12.28
C LEU A 167 3.75 4.11 -12.22
N GLY A 168 3.57 4.88 -13.29
CA GLY A 168 2.58 5.95 -13.37
C GLY A 168 2.99 7.17 -12.55
N GLU A 169 2.57 8.34 -13.00
CA GLU A 169 2.83 9.60 -12.30
C GLU A 169 1.55 10.10 -11.62
N PRO A 170 1.61 10.60 -10.38
CA PRO A 170 0.44 11.18 -9.71
C PRO A 170 0.09 12.57 -10.27
N ASP A 171 1.05 13.25 -10.91
CA ASP A 171 0.85 14.57 -11.49
C ASP A 171 1.00 14.52 -13.02
N ARG A 172 -0.07 14.91 -13.72
CA ARG A 172 -0.11 15.01 -15.17
C ARG A 172 0.93 16.01 -15.72
N GLN A 173 1.31 17.02 -14.95
CA GLN A 173 2.25 18.06 -15.38
C GLN A 173 3.69 17.57 -15.51
N VAL A 174 4.02 16.38 -14.98
CA VAL A 174 5.33 15.73 -15.21
C VAL A 174 5.53 15.38 -16.68
N PHE A 175 4.45 15.12 -17.41
CA PHE A 175 4.51 14.89 -18.86
C PHE A 175 4.60 16.21 -19.61
N ARG A 176 5.49 16.24 -20.61
CA ARG A 176 5.59 17.36 -21.55
C ARG A 176 4.21 17.69 -22.15
N PRO A 177 3.89 18.98 -22.41
CA PRO A 177 2.58 19.39 -22.90
C PRO A 177 2.08 18.58 -24.11
N GLU A 178 2.97 18.27 -25.05
CA GLU A 178 2.66 17.47 -26.25
C GLU A 178 2.15 16.04 -25.94
N PHE A 179 2.56 15.46 -24.80
CA PHE A 179 2.16 14.11 -24.38
C PHE A 179 0.96 14.11 -23.43
N GLN A 180 0.58 15.25 -22.84
CA GLN A 180 -0.50 15.30 -21.86
C GLN A 180 -1.86 14.86 -22.43
N ASN A 181 -2.09 15.02 -23.74
CA ASN A 181 -3.31 14.55 -24.41
C ASN A 181 -3.24 13.08 -24.84
N GLN A 182 -2.08 12.46 -24.70
CA GLN A 182 -1.80 11.07 -25.04
C GLN A 182 -1.65 10.22 -23.78
N LEU A 183 -2.26 10.65 -22.67
CA LEU A 183 -2.25 9.90 -21.42
C LEU A 183 -3.50 9.06 -21.26
N PHE A 184 -3.34 7.93 -20.59
CA PHE A 184 -4.42 7.15 -20.01
C PHE A 184 -4.22 7.11 -18.49
N THR A 185 -5.25 6.73 -17.75
CA THR A 185 -5.20 6.69 -16.29
C THR A 185 -5.53 5.31 -15.75
N ILE A 186 -4.90 4.95 -14.64
CA ILE A 186 -5.35 3.86 -13.78
C ILE A 186 -5.73 4.49 -12.44
N THR A 187 -6.99 4.35 -12.06
CA THR A 187 -7.50 4.84 -10.79
C THR A 187 -7.73 3.68 -9.85
N LEU A 188 -6.98 3.64 -8.74
CA LEU A 188 -7.17 2.66 -7.67
C LEU A 188 -8.03 3.29 -6.56
N THR A 189 -9.16 2.65 -6.25
CA THR A 189 -10.07 3.10 -5.19
C THR A 189 -10.16 2.05 -4.09
N PRO A 190 -9.50 2.27 -2.94
CA PRO A 190 -9.64 1.40 -1.79
C PRO A 190 -10.89 1.74 -0.98
N ARG A 191 -11.52 0.70 -0.42
CA ARG A 191 -12.60 0.77 0.56
C ARG A 191 -12.34 -0.26 1.66
N ALA A 192 -12.81 0.00 2.87
CA ALA A 192 -12.86 -1.04 3.89
C ALA A 192 -13.61 -2.25 3.35
N ALA A 193 -13.02 -3.45 3.50
CA ALA A 193 -13.75 -4.68 3.23
C ALA A 193 -14.83 -4.90 4.33
N PRO A 194 -15.99 -5.47 3.98
CA PRO A 194 -17.05 -5.77 4.93
C PRO A 194 -16.65 -6.81 5.98
#